data_AF-A0A194WTF5-F1
#
_entry.id   AF-A0A194WTF5-F1
#
_cell.length_a   1.000
_cell.length_b   1.000
_cell.length_c   1.000
_cell.angle_alpha   90.00
_cell.angle_beta   90.00
_cell.angle_gamma   90.00
#
_symmetry.space_group_name_H-M   'P 1'
#
loop_
_entity.id
_entity.type
_entity.pdbx_description
1 polymer ?
#
loop_
_entity_poly.entity_id
_entity_poly.type
_entity_poly.pdbx_seq_one_letter_code
_entity_poly.pdbx_strand_id
1 'polypeptide(L)'
;SSDSSSYSSSSSSSSSYSSSYTEPKRYSMDSQVQPRVEILRCSRCAKCVETIVTSRGGEDASSSGMVKFGHNLYYCDRCARMVGYK
;
A
#
# COMPACT_ATOMS: atom_id res chain seq x y z
N SER A 1 -35.38 -14.84 16.86
CA SER A 1 -34.22 -15.75 16.89
C SER A 1 -32.95 -14.94 17.01
N SER A 2 -31.92 -15.57 17.60
CA SER A 2 -30.55 -15.10 17.81
C SER A 2 -30.26 -14.50 19.20
N ASP A 3 -29.99 -15.39 20.16
CA ASP A 3 -29.18 -15.11 21.35
C ASP A 3 -27.85 -15.87 21.20
N SER A 4 -26.72 -15.24 21.53
CA SER A 4 -25.37 -15.78 21.34
C SER A 4 -24.79 -16.19 22.69
N SER A 5 -24.31 -17.42 22.81
CA SER A 5 -23.46 -17.81 23.94
C SER A 5 -22.45 -18.88 23.55
N SER A 6 -21.20 -18.55 23.83
CA SER A 6 -19.96 -19.28 23.60
C SER A 6 -19.88 -20.60 24.36
N TYR A 7 -19.25 -21.62 23.77
CA TYR A 7 -18.55 -22.65 24.52
C TYR A 7 -17.16 -22.86 23.92
N SER A 8 -16.15 -22.82 24.77
CA SER A 8 -14.78 -23.22 24.48
C SER A 8 -14.46 -24.41 25.38
N SER A 9 -13.93 -25.50 24.82
CA SER A 9 -12.93 -26.31 25.50
C SER A 9 -12.34 -27.37 24.57
N SER A 10 -11.03 -27.28 24.48
CA SER A 10 -10.03 -28.10 23.82
C SER A 10 -9.96 -29.56 24.24
N SER A 11 -9.50 -30.43 23.34
CA SER A 11 -8.71 -31.61 23.68
C SER A 11 -7.66 -31.90 22.61
N SER A 12 -6.41 -31.95 23.07
CA SER A 12 -5.18 -32.13 22.32
C SER A 12 -5.01 -33.55 21.81
N SER A 13 -4.36 -33.74 20.67
CA SER A 13 -3.64 -34.98 20.35
C SER A 13 -2.45 -34.65 19.46
N SER A 14 -1.27 -34.81 20.04
CA SER A 14 0.03 -34.64 19.41
C SER A 14 0.32 -35.79 18.46
N SER A 15 0.77 -35.50 17.25
CA SER A 15 1.47 -36.48 16.43
C SER A 15 2.58 -35.78 15.64
N SER A 16 3.80 -35.97 16.12
CA SER A 16 5.03 -35.55 15.46
C SER A 16 5.25 -36.40 14.21
N TYR A 17 5.05 -35.81 13.03
CA TYR A 17 5.54 -36.38 11.79
C TYR A 17 6.70 -35.53 11.29
N SER A 18 7.93 -35.98 11.60
CA SER A 18 9.13 -35.53 10.90
C SER A 18 9.06 -36.07 9.47
N SER A 19 8.65 -35.23 8.53
CA SER A 19 8.98 -35.43 7.13
C SER A 19 10.07 -34.44 6.75
N SER A 20 11.24 -35.01 6.46
CA SER A 20 12.34 -34.37 5.77
C SER A 20 11.86 -33.92 4.39
N TYR A 21 11.30 -32.71 4.32
CA TYR A 21 11.11 -32.00 3.07
C TYR A 21 12.38 -31.20 2.80
N THR A 22 13.04 -31.54 1.70
CA THR A 22 13.99 -30.65 1.02
C THR A 22 13.40 -29.25 0.96
N GLU A 23 13.99 -28.32 1.72
CA GLU A 23 13.66 -26.89 1.69
C GLU A 23 13.64 -26.46 0.21
N PRO A 24 12.48 -26.04 -0.33
CA PRO A 24 12.48 -25.26 -1.55
C PRO A 24 13.31 -24.04 -1.22
N LYS A 25 14.39 -23.79 -1.97
CA LYS A 25 15.07 -22.49 -1.97
C LYS A 25 13.99 -21.44 -1.91
N ARG A 26 13.87 -20.74 -0.78
CA ARG A 26 13.00 -19.57 -0.71
C ARG A 26 13.59 -18.62 -1.72
N TYR A 27 13.03 -18.64 -2.92
CA TYR A 27 13.09 -17.50 -3.78
C TYR A 27 12.51 -16.40 -2.90
N SER A 28 13.41 -15.57 -2.36
CA SER A 28 13.02 -14.25 -1.92
C SER A 28 12.40 -13.68 -3.18
N MET A 29 11.07 -13.70 -3.25
CA MET A 29 10.34 -12.75 -4.06
C MET A 29 10.73 -11.42 -3.43
N ASP A 30 11.93 -10.92 -3.80
CA ASP A 30 12.19 -9.51 -3.89
C ASP A 30 10.90 -8.98 -4.49
N SER A 31 10.14 -8.29 -3.63
CA SER A 31 8.76 -7.95 -3.92
C SER A 31 8.83 -7.03 -5.12
N GLN A 32 8.77 -7.60 -6.32
CA GLN A 32 8.72 -6.86 -7.56
C GLN A 32 7.46 -6.04 -7.43
N VAL A 33 7.63 -4.79 -7.02
CA VAL A 33 6.55 -3.84 -6.84
C VAL A 33 5.99 -3.70 -8.23
N GLN A 34 4.87 -4.39 -8.48
CA GLN A 34 4.25 -4.32 -9.79
C GLN A 34 3.90 -2.85 -10.03
N PRO A 35 4.26 -2.31 -11.21
CA PRO A 35 3.93 -0.94 -11.55
C PRO A 35 2.41 -0.81 -11.47
N ARG A 36 1.95 0.10 -10.61
CA ARG A 36 0.53 0.38 -10.45
C ARG A 36 0.23 1.79 -10.87
N VAL A 37 -0.93 1.97 -11.47
CA VAL A 37 -1.44 3.28 -11.84
C VAL A 37 -2.15 3.88 -10.63
N GLU A 38 -1.72 5.06 -10.23
CA GLU A 38 -2.39 5.87 -9.22
C GLU A 38 -2.82 7.21 -9.82
N ILE A 39 -4.02 7.67 -9.47
CA ILE A 39 -4.54 8.98 -9.90
C ILE A 39 -4.41 9.96 -8.74
N LEU A 40 -3.58 10.99 -8.93
CA LEU A 40 -3.40 12.07 -7.99
C LEU A 40 -4.38 13.21 -8.30
N ARG A 41 -5.04 13.75 -7.28
CA ARG A 41 -6.01 14.85 -7.44
C ARG A 41 -5.60 16.05 -6.59
N CYS A 42 -5.51 17.22 -7.23
CA CYS A 42 -5.29 18.48 -6.53
C CYS A 42 -6.49 18.83 -5.65
N SER A 43 -6.32 18.96 -4.34
CA SER A 43 -7.42 19.28 -3.42
C SER A 43 -8.02 20.69 -3.62
N ARG A 44 -7.35 21.58 -4.37
CA ARG A 44 -7.78 22.98 -4.56
C ARG A 44 -8.47 23.23 -5.91
N CYS A 45 -7.92 22.71 -7.00
CA CYS A 45 -8.48 22.91 -8.35
C CYS A 45 -9.02 21.62 -8.99
N ALA A 46 -9.02 20.50 -8.27
CA ALA A 46 -9.47 19.19 -8.74
C ALA A 46 -8.73 18.65 -9.99
N LYS A 47 -7.62 19.25 -10.42
CA LYS A 47 -6.77 18.71 -11.50
C LYS A 47 -6.33 17.28 -11.14
N CYS A 48 -6.60 16.33 -12.02
CA CYS A 48 -6.14 14.95 -11.90
C CYS A 48 -4.89 14.71 -12.75
N VAL A 49 -3.98 13.88 -12.26
CA VAL A 49 -2.79 13.41 -12.98
C VAL A 49 -2.63 11.92 -12.72
N GLU A 50 -2.40 11.17 -13.78
CA GLU A 50 -2.13 9.74 -13.72
C GLU A 50 -0.62 9.52 -13.53
N THR A 51 -0.26 8.66 -12.58
CA THR A 51 1.12 8.37 -12.22
C THR A 51 1.33 6.86 -12.16
N ILE A 52 2.46 6.40 -12.69
CA ILE A 52 2.85 5.00 -12.63
C ILE A 52 3.83 4.87 -11.48
N VAL A 53 3.39 4.26 -10.38
CA VAL A 53 4.21 4.08 -9.18
C VAL A 53 4.94 2.76 -9.31
N THR A 54 6.26 2.83 -9.45
CA THR A 54 7.14 1.65 -9.69
C THR A 54 7.90 1.21 -8.45
N SER A 55 7.96 2.06 -7.41
CA SER A 55 8.65 1.76 -6.15
C SER A 55 7.76 2.13 -4.95
N ARG A 56 8.11 1.66 -3.74
CA ARG A 56 7.38 2.02 -2.51
C ARG A 56 7.65 3.47 -2.05
N GLY A 57 8.47 4.24 -2.77
CA GLY A 57 8.83 5.61 -2.45
C GLY A 57 8.02 6.61 -3.27
N GLY A 58 7.27 7.49 -2.61
CA GLY A 58 6.38 8.48 -3.25
C GLY A 58 7.09 9.64 -3.97
N GLU A 59 8.23 9.39 -4.60
CA GLU A 59 9.03 10.36 -5.37
C GLU A 59 8.41 10.69 -6.74
N ASP A 60 7.57 9.80 -7.26
CA ASP A 60 6.90 9.94 -8.57
C ASP A 60 5.92 11.13 -8.63
N ALA A 61 5.36 11.53 -7.49
CA ALA A 61 4.42 12.66 -7.43
C ALA A 61 5.08 13.99 -7.82
N SER A 62 6.30 14.22 -7.34
CA SER A 62 7.07 15.44 -7.60
C SER A 62 7.43 15.56 -9.09
N SER A 63 7.79 14.44 -9.73
CA SER A 63 8.10 14.35 -11.16
C SER A 63 6.89 14.65 -12.04
N SER A 64 5.67 14.44 -11.53
CA SER A 64 4.41 14.68 -12.25
C SER A 64 3.82 16.09 -12.06
N GLY A 65 4.57 17.01 -11.42
CA GLY A 65 4.09 18.38 -11.15
C GLY A 65 3.02 18.45 -10.06
N MET A 66 3.01 17.45 -9.17
CA MET A 66 2.16 17.38 -7.98
C MET A 66 3.05 17.50 -6.73
N VAL A 67 2.60 18.30 -5.78
CA VAL A 67 3.25 18.54 -4.50
C VAL A 67 2.46 17.80 -3.43
N LYS A 68 3.08 16.80 -2.81
CA LYS A 68 2.49 16.06 -1.69
C LYS A 68 2.68 16.85 -0.40
N PHE A 69 1.60 17.06 0.35
CA PHE A 69 1.64 17.78 1.64
C PHE A 69 1.06 16.96 2.79
N GLY A 70 0.70 15.70 2.54
CA GLY A 70 0.18 14.79 3.55
C GLY A 70 0.01 13.38 2.98
N HIS A 71 -0.61 12.49 3.76
CA HIS A 71 -0.86 11.13 3.31
C HIS A 71 -1.97 11.12 2.24
N ASN A 72 -1.61 10.83 1.00
CA ASN A 72 -2.50 10.90 -0.17
C ASN A 72 -3.15 12.28 -0.40
N LEU A 73 -2.49 13.36 0.04
CA LEU A 73 -2.92 14.74 -0.18
C LEU A 73 -1.95 15.47 -1.10
N TYR A 74 -2.49 16.05 -2.18
CA TYR A 74 -1.71 16.62 -3.27
C TYR A 74 -2.24 17.99 -3.72
N TYR A 75 -1.33 18.89 -4.07
CA TYR A 75 -1.61 20.10 -4.83
C TYR A 75 -0.91 20.05 -6.18
N CYS A 76 -1.50 20.60 -7.24
CA CYS A 76 -0.73 20.85 -8.45
C CYS A 76 0.24 22.01 -8.22
N ASP A 77 1.32 22.09 -9.00
CA ASP A 77 2.36 23.12 -8.86
C ASP A 77 1.84 24.56 -8.79
N ARG A 78 0.78 24.89 -9.55
CA ARG A 78 0.16 26.22 -9.48
C ARG A 78 -0.49 26.46 -8.12
N CYS A 79 -1.24 25.48 -7.62
CA CYS A 79 -1.92 25.59 -6.34
C CYS A 79 -0.95 25.60 -5.16
N ALA A 80 0.09 24.78 -5.21
CA ALA A 80 1.12 24.72 -4.17
C ALA A 80 1.82 26.08 -3.97
N ARG A 81 2.21 26.75 -5.06
CA ARG A 81 2.79 28.10 -5.00
C ARG A 81 1.82 29.14 -4.43
N MET A 82 0.54 29.06 -4.78
CA MET A 82 -0.49 29.97 -4.26
C MET A 82 -0.80 29.78 -2.77
N VAL A 83 -0.39 28.66 -2.15
CA VAL A 83 -0.55 28.42 -0.68
C VAL A 83 0.78 28.34 0.06
N GLY A 84 1.94 28.46 -0.62
CA GLY A 84 3.26 28.46 0.02
C GLY A 84 3.83 27.07 0.34
N TYR A 85 3.47 26.03 -0.42
CA TYR A 85 3.99 24.66 -0.23
C TYR A 85 5.18 24.31 -1.14
N LYS A 86 5.59 25.21 -2.04
CA LYS A 86 6.68 25.00 -3.01
C LYS A 86 7.36 26.31 -3.36
#